data_AF-A0A345BZ40-F1
#
_entry.id   AF-A0A345BZ40-F1
#
_cell.length_a   1.000
_cell.length_b   1.000
_cell.length_c   1.000
_cell.angle_alpha   90.00
_cell.angle_beta   90.00
_cell.angle_gamma   90.00
#
_symmetry.space_group_name_H-M   'P 1'
#
loop_
_entity.id
_entity.type
_entity.pdbx_description
1 polymer ?
#
loop_
_entity_poly.entity_id
_entity_poly.type
_entity_poly.pdbx_seq_one_letter_code
_entity_poly.pdbx_strand_id
1 'polypeptide(L)'
;MEATLPQKMNRPKKSQVWLTVALTILTVGMYSPYWFLTRRKALNQFDEFRFIPMGLPFLVLISFGALTVVLLLSIWVYILTPYFLIYNAFESWISWFGFISLIYLSLVTRYIFKKNVEGKEPNIILTILFMHVYLQYYINRAYHRRGETDAEAL
;
A
#
# COMPACT_ATOMS: atom_id res chain seq x y z
N MET A 1 36.14 -13.01 13.51
CA MET A 1 35.03 -13.17 12.54
C MET A 1 33.76 -13.32 13.36
N GLU A 2 33.06 -12.21 13.61
CA GLU A 2 31.76 -12.24 14.30
C GLU A 2 30.73 -12.87 13.37
N ALA A 3 30.14 -13.99 13.81
CA ALA A 3 29.00 -14.59 13.13
C ALA A 3 27.83 -13.62 13.24
N THR A 4 27.49 -12.97 12.12
CA THR A 4 26.27 -12.17 11.99
C THR A 4 25.08 -13.09 12.22
N LEU A 5 24.47 -12.97 13.40
CA LEU A 5 23.23 -13.68 13.74
C LEU A 5 22.21 -13.49 12.61
N PRO A 6 21.48 -14.55 12.19
CA PRO A 6 20.53 -14.46 11.10
C PRO A 6 19.51 -13.37 11.44
N GLN A 7 19.52 -12.30 10.64
CA GLN A 7 18.67 -11.14 10.85
C GLN A 7 17.21 -11.63 10.88
N LYS A 8 16.53 -11.49 12.03
CA LYS A 8 15.15 -11.95 12.20
C LYS A 8 14.28 -11.29 11.12
N MET A 9 13.91 -12.09 10.13
CA MET A 9 13.17 -11.64 8.95
C MET A 9 11.82 -11.07 9.41
N ASN A 10 11.64 -9.76 9.29
CA ASN A 10 10.41 -9.08 9.65
C ASN A 10 9.39 -9.39 8.56
N ARG A 11 8.59 -10.43 8.76
CA ARG A 11 7.60 -10.82 7.75
C ARG A 11 6.44 -9.81 7.69
N PRO A 12 5.79 -9.64 6.54
CA PRO A 12 4.59 -8.81 6.43
C PRO A 12 3.51 -9.36 7.37
N LYS A 13 2.89 -8.49 8.18
CA LYS A 13 1.86 -8.94 9.14
C LYS A 13 0.57 -9.37 8.41
N LYS A 14 0.00 -10.49 8.85
CA LYS A 14 -1.37 -10.89 8.51
C LYS A 14 -2.34 -9.83 9.02
N SER A 15 -3.35 -9.50 8.23
CA SER A 15 -4.38 -8.53 8.59
C SER A 15 -5.67 -8.88 7.87
N GLN A 16 -6.82 -8.68 8.49
CA GLN A 16 -8.10 -8.95 7.84
C GLN A 16 -8.28 -8.06 6.61
N VAL A 17 -8.70 -8.67 5.49
CA VAL A 17 -8.86 -7.96 4.20
C VAL A 17 -10.02 -6.97 4.30
N TRP A 18 -11.13 -7.36 4.91
CA TRP A 18 -12.28 -6.48 5.12
C TRP A 18 -11.90 -5.24 5.95
N LEU A 19 -11.05 -5.40 6.97
CA LEU A 19 -10.52 -4.28 7.76
C LEU A 19 -9.68 -3.32 6.89
N THR A 20 -8.92 -3.87 5.95
CA THR A 20 -8.10 -3.09 5.00
C THR A 20 -9.00 -2.28 4.06
N VAL A 21 -10.09 -2.87 3.57
CA VAL A 21 -11.12 -2.18 2.78
C VAL A 21 -11.81 -1.09 3.61
N ALA A 22 -12.29 -1.44 4.81
CA ALA A 22 -12.96 -0.52 5.72
C ALA A 22 -12.08 0.70 6.04
N LEU A 23 -10.82 0.48 6.43
CA LEU A 23 -9.87 1.57 6.70
C LEU A 23 -9.59 2.41 5.46
N THR A 24 -9.54 1.82 4.27
CA THR A 24 -9.36 2.58 3.01
C THR A 24 -10.55 3.50 2.76
N ILE A 25 -11.78 3.02 2.96
CA ILE A 25 -12.99 3.83 2.78
C ILE A 25 -13.10 4.90 3.86
N LEU A 26 -12.94 4.52 5.14
CA LEU A 26 -13.05 5.43 6.29
C LEU A 26 -12.01 6.56 6.31
N THR A 27 -10.85 6.35 5.68
CA THR A 27 -9.78 7.35 5.60
C THR A 27 -9.68 8.02 4.23
N VAL A 28 -10.71 7.86 3.39
CA VAL A 28 -10.76 8.46 2.04
C VAL A 28 -9.50 8.12 1.23
N GLY A 29 -9.04 6.88 1.33
CA GLY A 29 -7.87 6.37 0.61
C GLY A 29 -6.51 6.63 1.28
N MET A 30 -6.41 7.45 2.34
CA MET A 30 -5.14 7.71 3.05
C MET A 30 -4.50 6.46 3.67
N TYR A 31 -5.32 5.45 4.00
CA TYR A 31 -4.79 4.17 4.47
C TYR A 31 -3.94 3.45 3.41
N SER A 32 -4.16 3.68 2.12
CA SER A 32 -3.40 3.03 1.04
C SER A 32 -1.90 3.36 1.09
N PRO A 33 -1.46 4.64 1.06
CA PRO A 33 -0.04 4.96 1.21
C PRO A 33 0.52 4.57 2.59
N TYR A 34 -0.27 4.68 3.66
CA TYR A 34 0.11 4.24 5.00
C TYR A 34 0.39 2.72 5.06
N TRP A 35 -0.39 1.91 4.35
CA TRP A 35 -0.19 0.46 4.24
C TRP A 35 1.19 0.13 3.66
N PHE A 36 1.59 0.84 2.61
CA PHE A 36 2.94 0.68 2.02
C PHE A 36 4.04 1.11 2.99
N LEU A 37 3.88 2.23 3.70
CA LEU A 37 4.87 2.70 4.68
C LEU A 37 5.09 1.69 5.81
N THR A 38 4.01 1.17 6.39
CA THR A 38 4.10 0.24 7.54
C THR A 38 4.70 -1.10 7.18
N ARG A 39 4.53 -1.56 5.93
CA ARG A 39 5.03 -2.86 5.45
C ARG A 39 6.31 -2.77 4.65
N ARG A 40 6.80 -1.55 4.35
CA ARG A 40 8.02 -1.28 3.60
C ARG A 40 9.22 -2.08 4.10
N LYS A 41 9.48 -2.07 5.41
CA LYS A 41 10.63 -2.77 6.01
C LYS A 41 10.57 -4.28 5.74
N ALA A 42 9.38 -4.87 5.84
CA ALA A 42 9.17 -6.29 5.57
C ALA A 42 9.30 -6.63 4.08
N LEU A 43 8.74 -5.77 3.22
CA LEU A 43 8.77 -5.96 1.77
C LEU A 43 10.19 -5.80 1.20
N ASN A 44 10.94 -4.82 1.68
CA ASN A 44 12.31 -4.55 1.21
C ASN A 44 13.33 -5.59 1.69
N GLN A 45 12.99 -6.46 2.64
CA GLN A 45 13.85 -7.58 3.02
C GLN A 45 13.83 -8.73 2.01
N PHE A 46 12.86 -8.76 1.10
CA PHE A 46 12.76 -9.80 0.08
C PHE A 46 13.63 -9.53 -1.15
N ASP A 47 13.99 -8.28 -1.46
CA ASP A 47 14.80 -7.98 -2.64
C ASP A 47 15.71 -6.78 -2.39
N GLU A 48 17.02 -6.98 -2.57
CA GLU A 48 18.03 -5.93 -2.42
C GLU A 48 18.00 -4.91 -3.57
N PHE A 49 17.52 -5.31 -4.76
CA PHE A 49 17.58 -4.46 -5.96
C PHE A 49 16.33 -3.62 -6.18
N ARG A 50 15.15 -4.12 -5.78
CA ARG A 50 13.89 -3.39 -5.89
C ARG A 50 13.27 -3.21 -4.53
N PHE A 51 13.31 -1.96 -4.08
CA PHE A 51 12.76 -1.57 -2.79
C PHE A 51 11.65 -0.55 -2.99
N ILE A 52 10.71 -0.54 -2.06
CA ILE A 52 9.72 0.52 -1.94
C ILE A 52 10.43 1.69 -1.24
N PRO A 53 10.62 2.85 -1.91
CA PRO A 53 11.25 4.00 -1.29
C PRO A 53 10.34 4.59 -0.20
N MET A 54 10.93 5.22 0.82
CA MET A 54 10.15 5.93 1.83
C MET A 54 9.44 7.16 1.24
N GLY A 55 10.11 7.86 0.34
CA GLY A 55 9.68 9.17 -0.16
C GLY A 55 8.33 9.13 -0.88
N LEU A 56 8.12 8.18 -1.80
CA LEU A 56 6.91 8.17 -2.63
C LEU A 56 5.61 7.92 -1.81
N PRO A 57 5.49 6.84 -1.02
CA PRO A 57 4.29 6.64 -0.20
C PRO A 57 4.08 7.75 0.84
N PHE A 58 5.17 8.32 1.38
CA PHE A 58 5.09 9.42 2.34
C PHE A 58 4.57 10.71 1.70
N LEU A 59 5.06 11.03 0.49
CA LEU A 59 4.58 12.19 -0.27
C LEU A 59 3.10 12.03 -0.62
N VAL A 60 2.67 10.86 -1.10
CA VAL A 60 1.25 10.59 -1.36
C VAL A 60 0.40 10.75 -0.10
N LEU A 61 0.89 10.25 1.05
CA LEU A 61 0.18 10.39 2.33
C LEU A 61 0.02 11.86 2.74
N ILE A 62 1.09 12.66 2.64
CA ILE A 62 1.03 14.10 2.94
C ILE A 62 0.10 14.82 1.97
N SER A 63 0.17 14.54 0.66
CA SER A 63 -0.69 15.18 -0.33
C SER A 63 -2.16 14.88 -0.08
N PHE A 64 -2.52 13.64 0.24
CA PHE A 64 -3.90 13.27 0.59
C PHE A 64 -4.33 13.88 1.92
N GLY A 65 -3.45 13.92 2.92
CA GLY A 65 -3.71 14.58 4.20
C GLY A 65 -3.97 16.08 4.04
N ALA A 66 -3.12 16.77 3.27
CA ALA A 66 -3.27 18.19 2.96
C ALA A 66 -4.59 18.45 2.22
N LEU A 67 -4.91 17.64 1.20
CA LEU A 67 -6.17 17.74 0.48
C LEU A 67 -7.39 17.55 1.40
N THR A 68 -7.33 16.57 2.30
CA THR A 68 -8.39 16.30 3.29
C THR A 68 -8.58 17.49 4.24
N VAL A 69 -7.48 18.08 4.73
CA VAL A 69 -7.54 19.26 5.60
C VAL A 69 -8.15 20.45 4.86
N VAL A 70 -7.72 20.72 3.63
CA VAL A 70 -8.29 21.80 2.83
C VAL A 70 -9.78 21.56 2.59
N LEU A 71 -10.19 20.34 2.23
CA LEU A 71 -11.59 19.98 2.05
C LEU A 71 -12.42 20.25 3.31
N LEU A 72 -11.96 19.79 4.48
CA LEU A 72 -12.65 20.00 5.76
C LEU A 72 -12.79 21.49 6.14
N LEU A 73 -11.73 22.28 5.95
CA LEU A 73 -11.76 23.72 6.24
C LEU A 73 -12.59 24.51 5.23
N SER A 74 -12.66 24.02 3.98
CA SER A 74 -13.28 24.75 2.88
C SER A 74 -14.74 24.38 2.65
N ILE A 75 -15.31 23.40 3.37
CA ILE A 75 -16.74 23.04 3.28
C ILE A 75 -17.67 24.26 3.36
N TRP A 76 -17.35 25.24 4.22
CA TRP A 76 -18.14 26.47 4.37
C TRP A 76 -17.84 27.55 3.33
N VAL A 77 -16.65 27.52 2.72
CA VAL A 77 -16.15 28.52 1.77
C VAL A 77 -16.47 28.14 0.31
N TYR A 78 -16.64 26.85 0.04
CA TYR A 78 -16.86 26.24 -1.27
C TYR A 78 -18.13 26.69 -1.97
N ILE A 79 -19.18 27.01 -1.20
CA ILE A 79 -20.49 27.37 -1.73
C ILE A 79 -20.51 28.82 -2.28
N LEU A 80 -19.53 29.65 -1.92
CA LEU A 80 -19.61 31.12 -2.09
C LEU A 80 -18.46 31.78 -2.86
N THR A 81 -17.43 31.05 -3.33
CA THR A 81 -16.21 31.69 -3.85
C THR A 81 -15.82 31.34 -5.29
N PRO A 82 -15.23 32.29 -6.06
CA PRO A 82 -14.82 32.09 -7.45
C PRO A 82 -13.55 31.23 -7.63
N TYR A 83 -12.94 30.75 -6.54
CA TYR A 83 -11.70 29.95 -6.57
C TYR A 83 -11.95 28.45 -6.80
N PHE A 84 -13.21 28.04 -6.94
CA PHE A 84 -13.64 26.65 -7.15
C PHE A 84 -12.89 25.94 -8.29
N LEU A 85 -12.69 26.62 -9.44
CA LEU A 85 -12.02 26.02 -10.60
C LEU A 85 -10.54 25.68 -10.34
N ILE A 86 -9.82 26.57 -9.65
CA ILE A 86 -8.39 26.39 -9.36
C ILE A 86 -8.20 25.23 -8.40
N TYR A 87 -9.03 25.15 -7.35
CA TYR A 87 -8.98 24.02 -6.43
C TYR A 87 -9.32 22.71 -7.12
N ASN A 88 -10.38 22.65 -7.94
CA ASN A 88 -10.76 21.39 -8.60
C ASN A 88 -9.63 20.89 -9.51
N ALA A 89 -8.93 21.80 -10.19
CA ALA A 89 -7.75 21.45 -10.97
C ALA A 89 -6.64 20.87 -10.08
N PHE A 90 -6.36 21.50 -8.94
CA PHE A 90 -5.34 21.06 -7.99
C PHE A 90 -5.68 19.72 -7.32
N GLU A 91 -6.92 19.55 -6.86
CA GLU A 91 -7.48 18.31 -6.32
C GLU A 91 -7.36 17.17 -7.33
N SER A 92 -7.78 17.41 -8.57
CA SER A 92 -7.68 16.43 -9.66
C SER A 92 -6.24 16.00 -9.90
N TRP A 93 -5.30 16.97 -9.94
CA TRP A 93 -3.88 16.70 -10.14
C TRP A 93 -3.29 15.84 -9.02
N ILE A 94 -3.57 16.18 -7.76
CA ILE A 94 -3.13 15.41 -6.58
C ILE A 94 -3.74 13.99 -6.61
N SER A 95 -5.01 13.89 -6.95
CA SER A 95 -5.73 12.61 -7.00
C SER A 95 -5.12 11.67 -8.05
N TRP A 96 -4.87 12.18 -9.26
CA TRP A 96 -4.20 11.42 -10.33
C TRP A 96 -2.78 11.03 -9.95
N PHE A 97 -2.00 11.96 -9.40
CA PHE A 97 -0.64 11.68 -8.93
C PHE A 97 -0.64 10.58 -7.86
N GLY A 98 -1.53 10.66 -6.88
CA GLY A 98 -1.67 9.65 -5.83
C GLY A 98 -2.08 8.30 -6.37
N PHE A 99 -3.07 8.27 -7.27
CA PHE A 99 -3.57 7.04 -7.90
C PHE A 99 -2.48 6.31 -8.71
N ILE A 100 -1.77 7.04 -9.58
CA ILE A 100 -0.66 6.50 -10.38
C ILE A 100 0.46 5.98 -9.46
N SER A 101 0.79 6.72 -8.41
CA SER A 101 1.80 6.33 -7.43
C SER A 101 1.41 5.04 -6.70
N LEU A 102 0.14 4.86 -6.32
CA LEU A 102 -0.35 3.65 -5.68
C LEU A 102 -0.35 2.45 -6.62
N ILE A 103 -0.68 2.63 -7.90
CA ILE A 103 -0.51 1.58 -8.92
C ILE A 103 0.94 1.17 -9.02
N TYR A 104 1.86 2.13 -9.16
CA TYR A 104 3.29 1.86 -9.25
C TYR A 104 3.79 1.07 -8.03
N LEU A 105 3.46 1.51 -6.81
CA LEU A 105 3.81 0.83 -5.57
C LEU A 105 3.25 -0.59 -5.49
N SER A 106 2.01 -0.78 -5.98
CA SER A 106 1.37 -2.09 -6.04
C SER A 106 2.08 -3.04 -7.00
N LEU A 107 2.49 -2.55 -8.17
CA LEU A 107 3.23 -3.34 -9.16
C LEU A 107 4.65 -3.69 -8.67
N VAL A 108 5.35 -2.76 -8.02
CA VAL A 108 6.64 -3.04 -7.38
C VAL A 108 6.49 -4.13 -6.33
N THR A 109 5.49 -4.02 -5.45
CA THR A 109 5.23 -5.02 -4.41
C THR A 109 4.87 -6.39 -4.99
N ARG A 110 4.05 -6.42 -6.05
CA ARG A 110 3.75 -7.65 -6.80
C ARG A 110 5.02 -8.30 -7.33
N TYR A 111 5.92 -7.50 -7.92
CA TYR A 111 7.18 -8.02 -8.46
C TYR A 111 8.03 -8.65 -7.35
N ILE A 112 8.15 -7.97 -6.20
CA ILE A 112 8.85 -8.49 -5.02
C ILE A 112 8.26 -9.84 -4.60
N PHE A 113 6.93 -9.98 -4.59
CA PHE A 113 6.30 -11.27 -4.27
C PHE A 113 6.52 -12.34 -5.34
N LYS A 114 6.40 -11.99 -6.63
CA LYS A 114 6.62 -12.93 -7.73
C LYS A 114 8.01 -13.58 -7.66
N LYS A 115 9.04 -12.81 -7.30
CA LYS A 115 10.42 -13.28 -7.25
C LYS A 115 10.74 -14.09 -5.98
N ASN A 116 10.10 -13.79 -4.86
CA ASN A 116 10.54 -14.28 -3.54
C ASN A 116 9.52 -15.16 -2.80
N VAL A 117 8.32 -15.34 -3.35
CA VAL A 117 7.29 -16.20 -2.76
C VAL A 117 7.00 -17.34 -3.71
N GLU A 118 7.40 -18.55 -3.30
CA GLU A 118 7.09 -19.77 -4.03
C GLU A 118 5.58 -20.00 -4.09
N GLY A 119 5.09 -20.37 -5.27
CA GLY A 119 3.68 -20.67 -5.51
C GLY A 119 3.08 -19.87 -6.67
N LYS A 120 1.77 -19.64 -6.61
CA LYS A 120 1.01 -18.99 -7.69
C LYS A 120 1.36 -17.50 -7.72
N GLU A 121 1.81 -17.02 -8.88
CA GLU A 121 2.12 -15.60 -9.07
C GLU A 121 0.89 -14.72 -8.79
N PRO A 122 1.07 -13.53 -8.17
CA PRO A 122 -0.03 -12.58 -8.04
C PRO A 122 -0.50 -12.12 -9.42
N ASN A 123 -1.83 -12.02 -9.61
CA ASN A 123 -2.41 -11.59 -10.87
C ASN A 123 -2.21 -10.08 -11.06
N ILE A 124 -1.70 -9.66 -12.21
CA ILE A 124 -1.42 -8.24 -12.53
C ILE A 124 -2.70 -7.40 -12.59
N ILE A 125 -3.77 -7.91 -13.18
CA ILE A 125 -5.06 -7.20 -13.32
C ILE A 125 -5.65 -6.94 -11.94
N LEU A 126 -5.68 -7.97 -11.07
CA LEU A 126 -6.16 -7.81 -9.70
C LEU A 126 -5.27 -6.85 -8.88
N THR A 127 -3.98 -6.82 -9.15
CA THR A 127 -3.05 -5.87 -8.50
C THR A 127 -3.33 -4.43 -8.91
N ILE A 128 -3.69 -4.19 -10.18
CA ILE A 128 -4.02 -2.84 -10.65
C ILE A 128 -5.38 -2.39 -10.11
N LEU A 129 -6.40 -3.26 -10.19
CA LEU A 129 -7.76 -2.93 -9.78
C LEU A 129 -7.93 -2.77 -8.26
N PHE A 130 -7.26 -3.61 -7.48
CA PHE A 130 -7.45 -3.69 -6.02
C PHE A 130 -6.19 -3.36 -5.21
N MET A 131 -5.06 -3.06 -5.86
CA MET A 131 -3.85 -2.49 -5.25
C MET A 131 -3.42 -3.20 -3.95
N HIS A 132 -3.26 -2.44 -2.87
CA HIS A 132 -2.85 -2.93 -1.55
C HIS A 132 -3.86 -3.92 -0.94
N VAL A 133 -5.15 -3.84 -1.29
CA VAL A 133 -6.17 -4.77 -0.80
C VAL A 133 -5.92 -6.17 -1.35
N TYR A 134 -5.65 -6.29 -2.65
CA TYR A 134 -5.31 -7.57 -3.26
C TYR A 134 -3.98 -8.11 -2.74
N LEU A 135 -2.99 -7.24 -2.56
CA LEU A 135 -1.70 -7.64 -1.99
C LEU A 135 -1.86 -8.12 -0.54
N GLN A 136 -2.71 -7.50 0.27
CA GLN A 136 -3.02 -7.97 1.61
C GLN A 136 -3.73 -9.34 1.60
N TYR A 137 -4.68 -9.55 0.68
CA TYR A 137 -5.29 -10.86 0.46
C TYR A 137 -4.23 -11.91 0.08
N TYR A 138 -3.32 -11.56 -0.83
CA TYR A 138 -2.24 -12.45 -1.26
C TYR A 138 -1.32 -12.84 -0.11
N ILE A 139 -0.90 -11.88 0.72
CA ILE A 139 -0.12 -12.12 1.94
C ILE A 139 -0.86 -13.11 2.84
N ASN A 140 -2.15 -12.87 3.13
CA ASN A 140 -2.93 -13.73 4.02
C ASN A 140 -3.02 -15.17 3.49
N ARG A 141 -3.19 -15.33 2.17
CA ARG A 141 -3.24 -16.64 1.51
C ARG A 141 -1.90 -17.36 1.58
N ALA A 142 -0.79 -16.66 1.37
CA ALA A 142 0.56 -17.23 1.46
C ALA A 142 0.88 -17.74 2.88
N TYR A 143 0.35 -17.08 3.91
CA TYR A 143 0.42 -17.57 5.29
C TYR A 143 -0.48 -18.78 5.58
N HIS A 144 -1.65 -18.89 4.93
CA HIS A 144 -2.53 -20.05 5.13
C HIS A 144 -1.89 -21.33 4.62
N ARG A 145 -1.34 -21.28 3.39
CA ARG A 145 -0.68 -22.44 2.76
C ARG A 145 0.50 -22.96 3.58
N ARG A 146 1.32 -22.06 4.14
CA ARG A 146 2.43 -22.49 5.02
C ARG A 146 1.96 -23.18 6.29
N GLY A 147 0.88 -22.68 6.91
CA GLY A 147 0.32 -23.32 8.09
C GLY A 147 -0.21 -24.73 7.82
N GLU A 148 -0.72 -24.98 6.61
CA GLU A 148 -1.12 -26.33 6.16
C GLU A 148 0.12 -27.22 5.93
N THR A 149 1.16 -26.71 5.26
CA THR A 149 2.40 -27.48 5.02
C THR A 149 3.11 -27.85 6.33
N ASP A 150 3.17 -26.92 7.28
CA ASP A 150 3.77 -27.16 8.60
C ASP A 150 2.93 -28.16 9.44
N ALA A 151 1.62 -28.24 9.20
CA ALA A 151 0.73 -29.18 9.87
C ALA A 151 0.73 -30.59 9.24
N GLU A 152 0.95 -30.70 7.93
CA GLU A 152 1.13 -31.99 7.23
C GLU A 152 2.52 -32.62 7.49
N ALA A 153 3.49 -31.81 7.93
CA ALA A 153 4.84 -32.26 8.27
C ALA A 153 4.99 -32.74 9.74
N LEU A 154 3.93 -32.63 10.55
CA LEU A 154 3.85 -33.06 11.96
C LEU A 154 3.05 -34.35 12.08
#